data_AF-A0A1G7B5X1-F1
#
_entry.id   AF-A0A1G7B5X1-F1
#
_cell.length_a   1.000
_cell.length_b   1.000
_cell.length_c   1.000
_cell.angle_alpha   90.00
_cell.angle_beta   90.00
_cell.angle_gamma   90.00
#
_symmetry.space_group_name_H-M   'P 1'
#
loop_
_entity.id
_entity.type
_entity.pdbx_description
1 polymer ?
#
loop_
_entity_poly.entity_id
_entity_poly.type
_entity_poly.pdbx_seq_one_letter_code
_entity_poly.pdbx_strand_id
1 'polypeptide(L)' 'MLYQKDVLDRWTGYAVLKTAEEIGITEGKAKGKAEVVTNLISKFGFTDEQVINAAEVSLDFVKKIRASLEKGK' A
#
# COMPACT_ATOMS: atom_id res chain seq x y z
N MET A 1 18.87 14.03 -36.17
CA MET A 1 17.48 14.48 -36.40
C MET A 1 16.87 14.88 -35.06
N LEU A 2 16.64 16.17 -34.83
CA LEU A 2 16.06 16.70 -33.59
C LEU A 2 14.67 16.11 -33.29
N TYR A 3 13.87 15.89 -34.34
CA TYR A 3 12.51 15.36 -34.25
C TYR A 3 12.42 13.95 -33.62
N GLN A 4 13.41 13.08 -33.86
CA GLN A 4 13.43 11.73 -33.25
C GLN A 4 13.77 11.76 -31.77
N LYS A 5 14.56 12.74 -31.32
CA LYS A 5 14.99 12.87 -29.93
C LYS A 5 13.87 13.43 -29.06
N ASP A 6 13.18 14.47 -29.52
CA ASP A 6 12.04 15.06 -28.81
C ASP A 6 10.88 14.06 -28.59
N VAL A 7 10.65 13.18 -29.57
CA VAL A 7 9.62 12.13 -29.45
C VAL A 7 10.06 11.08 -28.42
N LEU A 8 11.33 10.66 -28.44
CA LEU A 8 11.85 9.68 -27.50
C LEU A 8 11.82 10.21 -26.05
N ASP A 9 12.18 11.47 -25.84
CA ASP A 9 12.18 12.11 -24.51
C ASP A 9 10.75 12.23 -23.93
N ARG A 10 9.74 12.46 -24.78
CA ARG A 10 8.33 12.44 -24.35
C ARG A 10 7.86 11.04 -23.96
N TRP A 11 8.24 10.02 -24.72
CA TRP A 11 7.90 8.63 -24.43
C TRP A 11 8.58 8.13 -23.16
N THR A 12 9.84 8.46 -22.94
CA THR A 12 10.56 8.09 -21.71
C THR A 12 9.98 8.80 -20.50
N GLY A 13 9.69 10.10 -20.59
CA GLY A 13 9.01 10.84 -19.53
C GLY A 13 7.65 10.24 -19.18
N TYR A 14 6.85 9.87 -20.19
CA TYR A 14 5.56 9.22 -19.98
C TYR A 14 5.69 7.87 -19.29
N ALA A 15 6.64 7.02 -19.73
CA ALA A 15 6.86 5.70 -19.15
C ALA A 15 7.28 5.78 -17.68
N VAL A 16 8.15 6.73 -17.33
CA VAL A 16 8.59 6.95 -15.94
C VAL A 16 7.41 7.40 -15.06
N LEU A 17 6.59 8.35 -15.53
CA LEU A 17 5.42 8.83 -14.78
C LEU A 17 4.37 7.73 -14.56
N LYS A 18 4.09 6.94 -15.60
CA LYS A 18 3.23 5.76 -15.51
C LYS A 18 3.70 4.76 -14.48
N THR A 19 4.99 4.44 -14.51
CA THR A 19 5.60 3.49 -13.56
C THR A 19 5.54 4.03 -12.13
N ALA A 20 5.81 5.32 -11.94
CA ALA A 20 5.72 5.96 -10.63
C ALA A 20 4.28 6.00 -10.08
N GLU A 21 3.29 6.25 -10.95
CA GLU A 21 1.87 6.21 -10.59
C GLU A 21 1.44 4.80 -10.13
N GLU A 22 1.81 3.76 -10.89
CA GLU A 22 1.51 2.38 -10.54
C GLU A 22 2.14 1.97 -9.21
N ILE A 23 3.42 2.29 -9.01
CA ILE A 23 4.12 2.04 -7.74
C ILE A 23 3.42 2.80 -6.59
N GLY A 24 3.14 4.09 -6.77
CA GLY A 24 2.46 4.91 -5.76
C GLY A 24 1.08 4.38 -5.39
N ILE A 25 0.30 3.88 -6.35
CA ILE A 25 -0.99 3.23 -6.11
C ILE A 25 -0.81 1.94 -5.30
N THR A 26 0.17 1.11 -5.63
CA THR A 26 0.42 -0.15 -4.91
C THR A 26 0.87 0.10 -3.47
N GLU A 27 1.81 1.03 -3.25
CA GLU A 27 2.27 1.39 -1.91
C GLU A 27 1.18 2.09 -1.09
N GLY A 28 0.39 2.97 -1.73
CA GLY A 28 -0.75 3.64 -1.10
C GLY A 28 -1.82 2.66 -0.65
N LYS A 29 -2.16 1.67 -1.47
CA LYS A 29 -3.08 0.59 -1.09
C LYS A 29 -2.53 -0.25 0.07
N ALA A 30 -1.24 -0.58 0.07
CA ALA A 30 -0.62 -1.33 1.16
C ALA A 30 -0.60 -0.55 2.48
N LYS A 31 -0.21 0.73 2.45
CA LYS A 31 -0.20 1.61 3.63
C LYS A 31 -1.61 1.86 4.15
N GLY A 32 -2.57 2.13 3.26
CA GLY A 32 -3.98 2.32 3.63
C GLY A 32 -4.55 1.08 4.33
N LYS A 33 -4.30 -0.12 3.79
CA LYS A 33 -4.72 -1.37 4.45
C LYS A 33 -4.06 -1.57 5.81
N ALA A 34 -2.77 -1.25 5.96
CA ALA A 34 -2.08 -1.34 7.25
C ALA A 34 -2.69 -0.39 8.30
N GLU A 35 -3.03 0.83 7.91
CA GLU A 35 -3.63 1.83 8.80
C GLU A 35 -5.05 1.45 9.21
N VAL A 36 -5.86 0.94 8.27
CA VAL A 36 -7.19 0.41 8.56
C VAL A 36 -7.10 -0.75 9.56
N VAL A 37 -6.22 -1.72 9.32
CA VAL A 37 -6.01 -2.86 10.25
C VAL A 37 -5.58 -2.37 11.64
N THR A 38 -4.65 -1.42 11.69
CA THR A 38 -4.19 -0.82 12.96
C THR A 38 -5.34 -0.15 13.72
N ASN A 39 -6.17 0.63 13.02
CA ASN A 39 -7.33 1.28 13.63
C ASN A 39 -8.36 0.25 14.12
N LEU A 40 -8.63 -0.82 13.35
CA LEU A 40 -9.55 -1.89 13.76
C LEU A 40 -9.08 -2.60 15.04
N ILE A 41 -7.77 -2.86 15.17
CA ILE A 41 -7.21 -3.51 16.37
C ILE A 41 -7.17 -2.54 17.56
N SER A 42 -6.58 -1.35 17.40
CA SER A 42 -6.33 -0.45 18.53
C SER A 42 -7.53 0.40 18.95
N LYS A 43 -8.37 0.86 18.01
CA LYS A 43 -9.51 1.74 18.32
C LYS A 43 -10.80 0.96 18.55
N PHE A 44 -11.01 -0.11 17.79
CA PHE A 44 -12.25 -0.88 17.83
C PHE A 44 -12.12 -2.23 18.57
N GLY A 45 -10.90 -2.68 18.88
CA GLY A 45 -10.67 -3.91 19.62
C GLY A 45 -11.06 -5.18 18.86
N PHE A 46 -11.06 -5.14 17.53
CA PHE A 46 -11.51 -6.26 16.70
C PHE A 46 -10.59 -7.47 16.84
N THR A 47 -11.19 -8.66 16.74
CA THR A 47 -10.43 -9.92 16.67
C THR A 47 -9.79 -10.10 15.29
N ASP A 48 -8.76 -10.95 15.21
CA ASP A 48 -8.03 -11.17 13.96
C ASP A 48 -8.98 -11.61 12.81
N GLU A 49 -9.99 -12.41 13.11
CA GLU A 49 -11.01 -12.87 12.14
C GLU A 49 -11.90 -11.73 11.64
N GLN A 50 -12.30 -10.80 12.52
CA GLN A 50 -13.10 -9.64 12.13
C GLN A 50 -12.30 -8.68 11.24
N VAL A 51 -11.01 -8.51 11.56
CA VAL A 51 -10.09 -7.68 10.77
C VAL A 51 -9.86 -8.28 9.38
N ILE A 52 -9.66 -9.60 9.28
CA ILE A 52 -9.52 -10.31 8.00
C ILE A 52 -10.74 -10.07 7.11
N ASN A 53 -11.94 -10.22 7.67
CA ASN A 53 -13.18 -10.02 6.93
C ASN A 53 -13.43 -8.55 6.56
N ALA A 54 -13.12 -7.60 7.45
CA ALA A 54 -13.39 -6.18 7.22
C ALA A 54 -12.37 -5.50 6.28
N ALA A 55 -11.10 -5.90 6.32
CA ALA A 55 -10.04 -5.29 5.53
C ALA A 55 -9.59 -6.14 4.33
N GLU A 56 -10.17 -7.33 4.15
CA GLU A 56 -9.81 -8.30 3.11
C GLU A 56 -8.29 -8.49 3.02
N VAL A 57 -7.70 -8.86 4.16
CA VAL A 57 -6.26 -9.09 4.34
C VAL A 57 -6.00 -10.49 4.89
N SER A 58 -4.78 -11.01 4.70
CA SER A 58 -4.40 -12.32 5.24
C SER A 58 -4.18 -12.28 6.74
N LEU A 59 -4.37 -13.43 7.40
CA LEU A 59 -4.08 -13.61 8.83
C LEU A 59 -2.62 -13.24 9.19
N ASP A 60 -1.68 -13.57 8.32
CA ASP A 60 -0.26 -13.24 8.51
C ASP A 60 -0.02 -11.73 8.60
N PHE A 61 -0.67 -10.96 7.74
CA PHE A 61 -0.60 -9.50 7.73
C PHE A 61 -1.14 -8.89 9.04
N VAL A 62 -2.28 -9.40 9.52
CA VAL A 62 -2.89 -8.97 10.78
C VAL A 62 -1.98 -9.28 11.96
N LYS A 63 -1.43 -10.51 12.03
CA LYS A 63 -0.47 -10.91 13.07
C LYS A 63 0.78 -10.05 13.07
N LYS A 64 1.31 -9.69 11.90
CA LYS A 64 2.48 -8.82 11.77
C LYS A 64 2.21 -7.42 12.32
N ILE A 65 1.04 -6.86 12.04
CA ILE A 65 0.63 -5.56 12.58
C ILE A 65 0.42 -5.65 14.10
N ARG A 66 -0.26 -6.70 14.57
CA ARG A 66 -0.49 -6.94 16.00
C ARG A 66 0.82 -7.03 16.79
N ALA A 67 1.78 -7.81 16.31
CA ALA A 67 3.12 -7.91 16.91
C ALA A 67 3.88 -6.58 16.87
N SER A 68 3.69 -5.77 15.82
CA SER A 68 4.30 -4.42 15.73
C SER A 68 3.67 -3.44 16.73
N LEU A 69 2.36 -3.56 16.99
CA LEU A 69 1.65 -2.76 17.99
C LEU A 69 2.01 -3.15 19.42
N GLU A 70 2.22 -4.44 19.70
CA GLU A 70 2.67 -4.92 21.02
C GLU A 70 4.11 -4.51 21.33
N LYS A 71 4.99 -4.47 20.32
CA LYS A 71 6.37 -3.97 20.47
C LYS A 71 6.48 -2.45 20.62
N GLY A 72 5.43 -1.72 20.24
CA GLY A 72 5.37 -0.26 20.32
C GLY A 72 4.71 0.28 21.59
N LYS A 73 4.15 -0.59 22.45
CA LYS A 73 3.67 -0.25 23.80
C LYS A 73 4.83 -0.31 24.80
#